data_AF-F9D3M5-F1
#
_entry.id   AF-F9D3M5-F1
#
_cell.length_a   1.000
_cell.length_b   1.000
_cell.length_c   1.000
_cell.angle_alpha   90.00
_cell.angle_beta   90.00
_cell.angle_gamma   90.00
#
_symmetry.space_group_name_H-M   'P 1'
#
loop_
_entity.id
_entity.type
_entity.pdbx_description
1 polymer ?
#
loop_
_entity_poly.entity_id
_entity_poly.type
_entity_poly.pdbx_seq_one_letter_code
_entity_poly.pdbx_strand_id
1 'polypeptide(L)' 'MRDRLFLRWFEEYEHRGKFVIKVSKITAEGVDNYAAVIVQRNNPQLEQIIHDFEQFVGFFQSKPE' A
#
# COMPACT_ATOMS: atom_id res chain seq x y z
N MET A 1 -8.81 -10.01 -8.31
CA MET A 1 -8.86 -9.53 -9.72
C MET A 1 -9.08 -8.01 -9.82
N ARG A 2 -9.77 -7.39 -8.86
CA ARG A 2 -9.98 -5.93 -8.77
C ARG A 2 -8.67 -5.13 -8.63
N ASP A 3 -7.70 -5.69 -7.92
CA ASP A 3 -6.41 -5.07 -7.59
C ASP A 3 -5.52 -4.88 -8.84
N ARG A 4 -5.67 -5.79 -9.81
CA ARG A 4 -5.00 -5.70 -11.12
C ARG A 4 -5.51 -4.53 -11.96
N LEU A 5 -6.79 -4.15 -11.85
CA LEU A 5 -7.32 -3.01 -12.61
C LEU A 5 -6.76 -1.69 -12.08
N PHE A 6 -6.66 -1.55 -10.75
CA PHE A 6 -6.06 -0.38 -10.13
C PHE A 6 -4.57 -0.25 -10.47
N LEU A 7 -3.80 -1.35 -10.35
CA LEU A 7 -2.39 -1.36 -10.71
C LEU A 7 -2.18 -1.02 -12.18
N ARG A 8 -2.98 -1.60 -13.09
CA ARG A 8 -2.90 -1.33 -14.52
C ARG A 8 -3.25 0.12 -14.87
N TRP A 9 -4.32 0.66 -14.29
CA TRP A 9 -4.67 2.08 -14.44
C TRP A 9 -3.55 3.00 -13.95
N PHE A 10 -2.91 2.67 -12.82
CA PHE A 10 -1.82 3.47 -12.28
C PHE A 10 -0.52 3.32 -13.10
N GLU A 11 -0.24 2.13 -13.62
CA GLU A 11 0.88 1.92 -14.54
C GLU A 11 0.75 2.76 -15.81
N GLU A 12 -0.47 2.93 -16.31
CA GLU A 12 -0.81 3.74 -17.50
C GLU A 12 -0.92 5.25 -17.19
N TYR A 13 -0.87 5.64 -15.91
CA TYR A 13 -0.99 7.04 -15.51
C TYR A 13 0.27 7.85 -15.86
N GLU A 14 0.09 8.89 -16.67
CA GLU A 14 1.16 9.73 -17.23
C GLU A 14 2.07 10.38 -16.17
N HIS A 15 1.57 10.57 -14.94
CA HIS A 15 2.31 11.15 -13.83
C HIS A 15 2.63 10.16 -12.71
N ARG A 16 2.65 8.84 -12.97
CA ARG A 16 2.98 7.80 -11.99
C ARG A 16 4.29 8.05 -11.23
N GLY A 17 5.26 8.67 -11.90
CA GLY A 17 6.55 9.04 -11.30
C GLY A 17 6.44 10.07 -10.17
N LYS A 18 5.33 10.81 -10.06
CA LYS A 18 5.07 11.75 -8.97
C LYS A 18 4.58 11.07 -7.69
N PHE A 19 4.28 9.77 -7.73
CA PHE A 19 3.69 9.05 -6.61
C PHE A 19 4.53 7.82 -6.24
N VAL A 20 4.39 7.41 -4.99
CA VAL A 20 4.81 6.11 -4.46
C VAL A 20 3.55 5.36 -4.10
N ILE A 21 3.45 4.11 -4.57
CA ILE A 21 2.37 3.21 -4.21
C ILE A 21 2.97 1.99 -3.51
N LYS A 22 2.41 1.65 -2.36
CA LYS A 22 2.60 0.33 -1.75
C LYS A 22 1.26 -0.35 -1.58
N VAL A 23 1.23 -1.64 -1.88
CA VAL A 23 0.06 -2.50 -1.73
C VAL A 23 0.49 -3.71 -0.93
N SER A 24 -0.30 -4.06 0.07
CA SER A 24 -0.05 -5.20 0.94
C SER A 24 -1.32 -6.03 1.11
N LYS A 25 -1.14 -7.35 1.07
CA LYS A 25 -2.18 -8.31 1.41
C LYS A 25 -2.11 -8.61 2.90
N ILE A 26 -3.23 -8.49 3.59
CA ILE A 26 -3.39 -8.75 5.02
C ILE A 26 -4.36 -9.92 5.17
N THR A 27 -3.95 -11.01 5.81
CA THR A 27 -4.83 -12.15 6.06
C THR A 27 -5.27 -12.10 7.52
N ALA A 28 -6.51 -11.67 7.77
CA ALA A 28 -7.08 -11.58 9.11
C ALA A 28 -8.30 -12.50 9.19
N GLU A 29 -8.35 -13.37 10.21
CA GLU A 29 -9.47 -14.30 10.43
C GLU A 29 -9.84 -15.17 9.21
N GLY A 30 -8.86 -15.50 8.37
CA GLY A 30 -9.07 -16.28 7.14
C GLY A 30 -9.65 -15.48 5.98
N VAL A 31 -9.83 -14.16 6.13
CA VAL A 31 -10.26 -13.23 5.09
C VAL A 31 -9.06 -12.44 4.58
N ASP A 32 -8.88 -12.50 3.25
CA ASP A 32 -7.87 -11.74 2.53
C ASP A 32 -8.32 -10.28 2.35
N ASN A 33 -7.65 -9.37 3.05
CA ASN A 33 -7.81 -7.92 2.94
C ASN A 33 -6.64 -7.32 2.14
N TYR A 34 -6.90 -6.21 1.47
CA TYR A 34 -5.89 -5.47 0.71
C TYR A 34 -5.82 -4.03 1.23
N ALA A 35 -4.64 -3.63 1.68
CA ALA A 35 -4.33 -2.27 2.07
C ALA A 35 -3.42 -1.64 1.01
N ALA A 36 -3.66 -0.39 0.66
CA ALA A 36 -2.81 0.36 -0.25
C ALA A 36 -2.60 1.78 0.26
N VAL A 37 -1.39 2.30 0.09
CA VAL A 37 -1.05 3.71 0.34
C VAL A 37 -0.49 4.33 -0.93
N ILE A 38 -0.92 5.56 -1.21
CA ILE A 38 -0.48 6.35 -2.37
C ILE A 38 -0.03 7.70 -1.82
N VAL A 39 1.24 8.05 -2.04
CA VAL A 39 1.83 9.28 -1.52
C VAL A 39 2.54 10.02 -2.64
N GLN A 40 2.44 11.34 -2.69
CA GLN A 40 3.26 12.13 -3.61
C GLN A 40 4.73 12.08 -3.19
N ARG A 41 5.65 11.95 -4.15
CA ARG A 41 7.10 11.87 -3.89
C ARG A 41 7.69 13.13 -3.27
N ASN A 42 7.09 14.28 -3.54
CA ASN A 42 7.50 15.57 -2.95
C ASN A 42 6.88 15.82 -1.58
N ASN A 43 6.14 14.85 -1.01
CA ASN A 43 5.62 14.97 0.34
C ASN A 43 6.81 14.91 1.33
N PRO A 44 7.00 15.93 2.20
CA PRO A 44 8.11 15.97 3.14
C PRO A 44 8.07 14.84 4.19
N GLN A 45 6.91 14.20 4.37
CA GLN A 45 6.70 13.09 5.30
C GLN A 45 6.68 11.73 4.58
N LEU A 46 7.10 11.67 3.31
CA LEU A 46 7.04 10.44 2.50
C LEU A 46 7.62 9.23 3.24
N GLU A 47 8.83 9.34 3.77
CA GLU A 47 9.50 8.23 4.45
C GLU A 47 8.72 7.78 5.69
N GLN A 48 8.23 8.73 6.49
CA GLN A 48 7.43 8.41 7.68
C GLN A 48 6.12 7.71 7.32
N ILE A 49 5.40 8.22 6.32
CA ILE A 49 4.12 7.61 5.89
C ILE A 49 4.34 6.18 5.38
N ILE A 50 5.43 5.95 4.63
CA ILE A 50 5.77 4.61 4.16
C ILE A 50 6.15 3.69 5.33
N HIS A 51 6.93 4.20 6.29
CA HIS A 51 7.31 3.45 7.50
C HIS A 51 6.09 3.05 8.33
N ASP A 52 5.19 4.00 8.63
CA ASP A 52 3.97 3.76 9.40
C ASP A 52 3.06 2.74 8.71
N PHE A 53 2.97 2.82 7.38
CA PHE A 53 2.21 1.85 6.59
C PHE A 53 2.81 0.44 6.70
N GLU A 54 4.13 0.30 6.63
CA GLU A 54 4.80 -1.00 6.79
C GLU A 54 4.61 -1.57 8.20
N GLN A 55 4.71 -0.72 9.24
CA GLN A 55 4.45 -1.14 10.61
C GLN A 55 3.00 -1.58 10.80
N PHE A 56 2.03 -0.82 10.26
CA PHE A 56 0.62 -1.17 10.28
C PHE A 56 0.40 -2.54 9.63
N VAL A 57 0.85 -2.74 8.40
CA VAL A 57 0.69 -4.02 7.68
C VAL A 57 1.38 -5.15 8.44
N GLY A 58 2.58 -4.92 8.95
CA GLY A 58 3.34 -5.89 9.73
C GLY A 58 2.58 -6.36 10.96
N PHE A 59 1.99 -5.42 11.72
CA PHE A 59 1.17 -5.71 12.89
C PHE A 59 0.00 -6.64 12.57
N PHE A 60 -0.69 -6.45 11.44
CA PHE A 60 -1.81 -7.31 11.05
C PHE A 60 -1.39 -8.66 10.47
N GLN A 61 -0.13 -8.81 10.02
CA GLN A 61 0.41 -10.09 9.53
C GLN A 61 0.95 -10.95 10.68
N SER A 62 1.54 -10.34 11.70
CA SER A 62 1.89 -11.00 12.95
C SER A 62 0.66 -11.10 13.84
N LYS A 63 -0.05 -12.24 13.85
CA LYS A 63 -1.02 -12.51 14.92
C LYS A 63 -0.30 -12.27 16.26
N PRO A 64 -0.78 -11.36 17.14
CA PRO A 64 -0.38 -11.44 18.53
C PRO A 64 -0.89 -12.80 19.04
N GLU A 65 0.02 -13.58 19.63
CA GLU A 65 -0.34 -14.77 20.40
C GLU A 65 -1.31 -14.41 21.54
#